data_AF-A0A395VY33-F1
#
_entry.id   AF-A0A395VY33-F1
#
_cell.length_a   1.000
_cell.length_b   1.000
_cell.length_c   1.000
_cell.angle_alpha   90.00
_cell.angle_beta   90.00
_cell.angle_gamma   90.00
#
_symmetry.space_group_name_H-M   'P 1'
#
loop_
_entity.id
_entity.type
_entity.pdbx_description
1 polymer ?
#
loop_
_entity_poly.entity_id
_entity_poly.type
_entity_poly.pdbx_seq_one_letter_code
_entity_poly.pdbx_strand_id
1 'polypeptide(L)' 'MNKENIIFEIQNSNLSEECKEEAIQIIKQYGTIDVNTILLIVYKLIEISPEILDYFSLK' A
#
# COMPACT_ATOMS: atom_id res chain seq x y z
N MET A 1 -13.84 12.50 3.40
CA MET A 1 -14.63 11.27 3.17
C MET A 1 -14.07 10.18 4.07
N ASN A 2 -14.88 9.52 4.89
CA ASN A 2 -14.42 8.47 5.81
C ASN A 2 -13.96 7.23 5.01
N LYS A 3 -12.97 6.47 5.52
CA LYS A 3 -12.49 5.22 4.88
C LYS A 3 -13.63 4.24 4.62
N GLU A 4 -14.58 4.16 5.56
CA GLU A 4 -15.76 3.30 5.46
C GLU A 4 -16.62 3.67 4.24
N ASN A 5 -16.81 4.97 3.98
CA ASN A 5 -17.56 5.43 2.80
C ASN A 5 -16.83 5.08 1.50
N ILE A 6 -15.50 5.18 1.48
CA ILE A 6 -14.71 4.84 0.29
C ILE A 6 -14.77 3.32 0.00
N ILE A 7 -14.67 2.48 1.04
CA ILE A 7 -14.81 1.02 0.90
C ILE A 7 -16.20 0.67 0.39
N PHE A 8 -17.25 1.31 0.91
CA PHE A 8 -18.62 1.10 0.46
C PHE A 8 -18.81 1.41 -1.04
N GLU A 9 -18.29 2.53 -1.52
CA GLU A 9 -18.35 2.88 -2.95
C GLU A 9 -17.60 1.87 -3.83
N ILE A 10 -16.44 1.37 -3.38
CA ILE A 10 -15.65 0.36 -4.12
C ILE A 10 -16.43 -0.95 -4.24
N GLN A 11 -17.04 -1.42 -3.15
CA GLN A 11 -17.83 -2.67 -3.13
C GLN A 11 -19.01 -2.61 -4.11
N ASN A 12 -19.65 -1.45 -4.22
CA ASN A 12 -20.83 -1.23 -5.08
C ASN A 12 -20.48 -0.81 -6.52
N SER A 13 -19.19 -0.72 -6.86
CA SER A 13 -18.76 -0.37 -8.22
C SER A 13 -18.89 -1.53 -9.21
N ASN A 14 -18.81 -1.22 -10.51
CA ASN A 14 -18.80 -2.19 -11.59
C ASN A 14 -17.40 -2.79 -11.88
N LEU A 15 -16.44 -2.62 -10.97
CA LEU A 15 -15.11 -3.24 -11.09
C LEU A 15 -15.20 -4.77 -10.94
N SER A 16 -14.16 -5.48 -11.40
CA SER A 16 -14.02 -6.89 -11.07
C SER A 16 -13.82 -7.08 -9.57
N GLU A 17 -14.20 -8.25 -9.04
CA GLU A 17 -14.02 -8.55 -7.62
C GLU A 17 -12.55 -8.50 -7.21
N GLU A 18 -11.63 -8.96 -8.08
CA GLU A 18 -10.17 -8.83 -7.88
C GLU A 18 -9.75 -7.36 -7.70
N CYS A 19 -10.20 -6.46 -8.58
CA CYS A 19 -9.88 -5.04 -8.46
C CYS A 19 -10.49 -4.39 -7.21
N LYS A 20 -11.67 -4.85 -6.77
CA LYS A 20 -12.28 -4.38 -5.52
C LYS A 20 -11.46 -4.82 -4.31
N GLU A 21 -11.01 -6.07 -4.29
CA GLU A 21 -10.19 -6.62 -3.20
C GLU A 21 -8.87 -5.86 -3.07
N GLU A 22 -8.15 -5.64 -4.17
CA GLU A 22 -6.91 -4.87 -4.20
C GLU A 22 -7.12 -3.43 -3.70
N ALA A 23 -8.14 -2.74 -4.22
CA ALA A 23 -8.43 -1.36 -3.85
C ALA A 23 -8.78 -1.25 -2.35
N ILE A 24 -9.56 -2.19 -1.81
CA ILE A 24 -9.91 -2.23 -0.38
C ILE A 24 -8.66 -2.49 0.47
N GLN A 25 -7.75 -3.38 0.04
CA GLN A 25 -6.49 -3.61 0.75
C GLN A 25 -5.64 -2.34 0.85
N ILE A 26 -5.53 -1.58 -0.24
CA ILE A 26 -4.80 -0.31 -0.27
C ILE A 26 -5.45 0.72 0.67
N ILE A 27 -6.78 0.87 0.63
CA ILE A 27 -7.50 1.82 1.49
C ILE A 27 -7.41 1.43 2.98
N LYS A 28 -7.37 0.13 3.29
CA LYS A 28 -7.14 -0.35 4.67
C LYS A 28 -5.73 0.01 5.16
N GLN A 29 -4.73 -0.09 4.28
CA GLN A 29 -3.35 0.28 4.58
C GLN A 29 -3.12 1.80 4.63
N TYR A 30 -4.01 2.58 4.00
CA TYR A 30 -3.93 4.03 3.94
C TYR A 30 -3.97 4.63 5.35
N GLY A 31 -2.85 5.12 5.87
CA GLY A 31 -2.75 5.70 7.23
C GLY A 31 -2.51 4.69 8.36
N THR A 32 -2.18 3.42 8.07
CA THR A 32 -1.76 2.45 9.11
C THR A 32 -0.25 2.26 9.19
N ILE A 33 0.54 2.67 8.20
CA ILE A 33 1.99 2.63 8.29
C ILE A 33 2.50 4.06 8.46
N ASP A 34 2.98 4.35 9.66
CA ASP A 34 3.70 5.59 9.93
C ASP A 34 4.90 5.69 8.98
N VAL A 35 5.07 6.84 8.35
CA VAL A 35 6.15 7.08 7.38
C VAL A 35 7.51 6.83 8.03
N ASN A 36 7.66 7.11 9.33
CA ASN A 36 8.91 6.80 10.05
C ASN A 36 9.15 5.28 10.16
N THR A 37 8.07 4.49 10.25
CA THR A 37 8.16 3.02 10.29
C THR A 37 8.54 2.46 8.92
N ILE A 38 7.97 3.00 7.83
CA ILE A 38 8.40 2.64 6.46
C ILE A 38 9.87 2.98 6.27
N LEU A 39 10.27 4.20 6.65
CA LEU A 39 11.63 4.69 6.50
C LEU A 39 12.63 3.82 7.27
N LEU A 40 12.30 3.44 8.51
CA LEU A 40 13.14 2.54 9.31
C LEU A 40 13.32 1.16 8.67
N ILE A 41 12.25 0.61 8.09
CA ILE A 41 12.31 -0.68 7.38
C ILE A 41 13.20 -0.56 6.15
N VAL A 42 13.05 0.51 5.37
CA VAL A 42 13.88 0.78 4.19
C VAL A 42 15.36 0.89 4.57
N TYR A 43 15.70 1.63 5.64
CA TYR A 43 17.08 1.72 6.13
C TYR A 43 17.68 0.36 6.48
N LYS A 44 16.95 -0.46 7.24
CA LYS A 44 17.41 -1.81 7.62
C LYS A 44 17.64 -2.71 6.40
N LEU A 45 16.80 -2.58 5.38
CA LEU A 45 16.96 -3.35 4.14
C LEU A 45 18.20 -2.91 3.35
N ILE A 46 18.46 -1.60 3.28
CA ILE A 46 19.67 -1.05 2.63
C ILE A 46 20.94 -1.50 3.37
N GLU A 47 20.93 -1.54 4.70
CA GLU A 47 22.05 -2.05 5.50
C GLU A 47 22.36 -3.53 5.21
N ILE A 48 21.33 -4.35 4.96
CA ILE A 48 21.49 -5.77 4.62
C ILE A 48 22.06 -5.93 3.22
N SER A 49 21.48 -5.23 2.23
CA SER A 49 22.01 -5.17 0.89
C SER A 49 21.56 -3.89 0.18
N PRO A 50 22.50 -3.04 -0.28
CA PRO A 50 22.14 -1.87 -1.06
C PRO A 50 21.52 -2.23 -2.42
N GLU A 51 21.78 -3.43 -2.94
CA GLU A 51 21.20 -3.94 -4.20
C GLU A 51 19.67 -4.13 -4.13
N ILE A 52 19.08 -4.15 -2.92
CA ILE A 52 17.62 -4.14 -2.76
C ILE A 52 16.99 -2.90 -3.39
N LEU A 53 17.70 -1.77 -3.46
CA LEU A 53 17.20 -0.57 -4.12
C LEU A 53 16.96 -0.80 -5.62
N ASP A 54 17.71 -1.72 -6.25
CA ASP A 54 17.54 -2.04 -7.66
C ASP A 54 16.17 -2.69 -7.93
N TYR A 55 15.62 -3.43 -6.96
CA TYR A 55 14.27 -4.03 -7.04
C TYR A 55 13.14 -2.99 -6.94
N PHE A 56 13.38 -1.84 -6.32
CA PHE A 56 12.43 -0.72 -6.21
C PHE A 56 12.59 0.31 -7.32
N SER A 57 13.54 0.12 -8.23
CA SER A 57 13.69 0.95 -9.43
C SER A 57 12.42 0.83 -10.28
N LEU A 58 11.49 1.78 -10.11
CA LEU A 58 10.33 1.94 -10.97
C LEU A 58 10.82 2.12 -12.41
N LYS A 59 10.51 1.16 -13.29
CA LYS A 59 10.49 1.37 -14.74
C LYS A 59 9.23 2.10 -15.14
#